data_AF-A0A524A9J1-F1
#
_entry.id   AF-A0A524A9J1-F1
#
_cell.length_a   1.000
_cell.length_b   1.000
_cell.length_c   1.000
_cell.angle_alpha   90.00
_cell.angle_beta   90.00
_cell.angle_gamma   90.00
#
_symmetry.space_group_name_H-M   'P 1'
#
loop_
_entity.id
_entity.type
_entity.pdbx_description
1 polymer ?
#
loop_
_entity_poly.entity_id
_entity_poly.type
_entity_poly.pdbx_seq_one_letter_code
_entity_poly.pdbx_strand_id
1 'polypeptide(L)' 'IVETPNLPFKSIPVQKPLASEFRVPLRMLNDCTAAVLGEKEYGAGRGLQHLVYVTLSTGLGGGAIVDGHSW' A
#
# COMPACT_ATOMS: atom_id res chain seq x y z
N ILE A 1 0.83 -10.93 0.08
CA ILE A 1 2.10 -10.65 -0.62
C ILE A 1 2.35 -11.85 -1.51
N VAL A 2 2.27 -11.69 -2.83
CA VAL A 2 2.31 -12.83 -3.76
C VAL A 2 3.73 -13.12 -4.26
N GLU A 3 4.62 -12.13 -4.33
CA GLU A 3 6.07 -12.34 -4.45
C GLU A 3 6.78 -11.13 -3.83
N THR A 4 7.88 -11.35 -3.11
CA THR A 4 8.76 -10.28 -2.61
C THR A 4 10.02 -10.24 -3.46
N PRO A 5 10.24 -9.22 -4.29
CA PRO A 5 11.46 -9.14 -5.11
C PRO A 5 12.72 -8.99 -4.25
N ASN A 6 12.58 -8.45 -3.03
CA ASN A 6 13.69 -8.04 -2.18
C ASN A 6 13.83 -8.87 -0.88
N LEU A 7 13.01 -9.91 -0.67
CA LEU A 7 13.07 -10.75 0.53
C LEU A 7 13.14 -12.24 0.13
N PRO A 8 13.91 -13.07 0.83
CA PRO A 8 14.12 -14.49 0.48
C PRO A 8 12.91 -15.38 0.77
N PHE A 9 11.79 -14.81 1.22
CA PHE A 9 10.63 -15.55 1.71
C PHE A 9 9.48 -15.47 0.70
N LYS A 10 8.95 -16.62 0.27
CA LYS A 10 7.80 -16.66 -0.66
C LYS A 10 6.51 -16.14 -0.02
N SER A 11 6.30 -16.42 1.27
CA SER A 11 5.13 -15.94 2.02
C SER A 11 5.46 -15.96 3.52
N ILE A 12 5.10 -14.87 4.21
CA ILE A 12 5.12 -14.79 5.67
C ILE A 12 3.70 -14.43 6.11
N PRO A 13 3.07 -15.21 7.01
CA PRO A 13 1.73 -14.92 7.50
C PRO A 13 1.79 -13.78 8.54
N VAL A 14 1.94 -12.54 8.10
CA VAL A 14 2.03 -11.36 8.99
C VAL A 14 0.69 -11.01 9.63
N GLN A 15 -0.42 -11.18 8.90
CA GLN A 15 -1.73 -10.74 9.35
C GLN A 15 -2.26 -11.56 10.54
N LYS A 16 -2.00 -12.87 10.58
CA LYS A 16 -2.57 -13.76 11.61
C LYS A 16 -2.01 -13.51 13.02
N PRO A 17 -0.68 -13.43 13.25
CA PRO A 17 -0.12 -13.06 14.55
C PRO A 17 -0.60 -11.70 15.04
N LEU A 18 -0.61 -10.69 14.15
CA LEU A 18 -1.06 -9.34 14.51
C LEU A 18 -2.54 -9.30 14.85
N ALA A 19 -3.39 -10.00 14.10
CA ALA A 19 -4.82 -10.07 14.40
C ALA A 19 -5.09 -10.77 15.75
N SER A 20 -4.33 -11.82 16.08
CA SER A 20 -4.47 -12.53 17.36
C SER A 20 -4.05 -11.67 18.55
N GLU A 21 -3.00 -10.88 18.39
CA GLU A 21 -2.44 -10.03 19.45
C GLU A 21 -3.33 -8.80 19.69
N PHE A 22 -3.60 -8.03 18.64
CA PHE A 22 -4.21 -6.71 18.79
C PHE A 22 -5.74 -6.73 18.79
N ARG A 23 -6.38 -7.79 18.26
CA ARG A 23 -7.85 -7.97 18.24
C ARG A 23 -8.63 -6.76 17.70
N VAL A 24 -8.04 -6.04 16.74
CA VAL A 24 -8.65 -4.90 16.04
C VAL A 24 -8.71 -5.17 14.53
N PRO A 25 -9.59 -4.47 13.77
CA PRO A 25 -9.59 -4.54 12.32
C PRO A 25 -8.21 -4.22 11.74
N LEU A 26 -7.69 -5.11 10.91
CA LEU A 26 -6.35 -5.00 10.33
C LEU A 26 -6.42 -5.05 8.80
N ARG A 27 -5.77 -4.09 8.15
CA ARG A 27 -5.57 -4.06 6.70
C ARG A 27 -4.08 -4.04 6.38
N MET A 28 -3.66 -4.89 5.46
CA MET A 28 -2.31 -4.82 4.88
C MET A 28 -2.37 -4.16 3.51
N LEU A 29 -1.40 -3.30 3.25
CA LEU A 29 -1.25 -2.58 1.99
C LEU A 29 0.18 -2.79 1.50
N ASN A 30 0.40 -2.70 0.19
CA ASN A 30 1.75 -2.51 -0.33
C ASN A 30 2.19 -1.05 -0.09
N ASP A 31 3.49 -0.81 -0.17
CA ASP A 31 4.11 0.49 0.04
C ASP A 31 3.57 1.58 -0.89
N CYS A 32 3.40 1.27 -2.19
CA CYS A 32 2.93 2.22 -3.19
C CYS A 32 1.45 2.60 -2.99
N THR A 33 0.59 1.63 -2.65
CA THR A 33 -0.82 1.88 -2.30
C THR A 33 -0.93 2.67 -1.00
N ALA A 34 -0.06 2.40 -0.01
CA ALA A 34 0.00 3.21 1.20
C ALA A 34 0.45 4.64 0.90
N ALA A 35 1.43 4.82 0.01
CA ALA A 35 1.92 6.14 -0.40
C ALA A 35 0.85 6.95 -1.15
N VAL A 36 0.16 6.36 -2.14
CA VAL A 36 -0.89 7.09 -2.90
C VAL A 36 -2.07 7.48 -2.01
N LEU A 37 -2.42 6.64 -1.03
CA LEU A 37 -3.42 6.98 -0.01
C LEU A 37 -2.96 8.13 0.88
N GLY A 38 -1.69 8.12 1.30
CA GLY A 38 -1.09 9.22 2.06
C GLY A 38 -1.14 10.54 1.29
N GLU A 39 -0.76 10.53 0.01
CA GLU A 39 -0.83 11.71 -0.86
C GLU A 39 -2.26 12.22 -1.05
N LYS A 40 -3.23 11.32 -1.17
CA LYS A 40 -4.65 11.68 -1.26
C LYS A 40 -5.18 12.32 0.02
N GLU A 41 -4.84 11.79 1.20
CA GLU A 41 -5.44 12.26 2.45
C GLU A 41 -4.71 13.48 3.03
N TYR A 42 -3.38 13.51 2.90
CA TYR A 42 -2.54 14.48 3.61
C TYR A 42 -1.57 15.25 2.71
N GLY A 43 -1.35 14.79 1.48
CA GLY A 43 -0.34 15.32 0.58
C GLY A 43 -0.90 16.12 -0.60
N ALA A 44 -0.16 16.07 -1.71
CA ALA A 44 -0.45 16.86 -2.90
C ALA A 44 -1.71 16.39 -3.64
N GLY A 45 -2.17 15.17 -3.37
CA GLY A 45 -3.37 14.57 -3.97
C GLY A 45 -4.69 14.95 -3.30
N ARG A 46 -4.67 15.82 -2.29
CA ARG A 46 -5.87 16.12 -1.49
C ARG A 46 -6.98 16.77 -2.31
N GLY A 47 -8.17 16.18 -2.23
CA GLY A 47 -9.36 16.61 -2.99
C GLY A 47 -9.41 16.11 -4.43
N LEU A 48 -8.37 15.41 -4.91
CA LEU A 48 -8.38 14.81 -6.25
C LEU A 48 -9.07 13.45 -6.23
N GLN A 49 -9.89 13.20 -7.25
CA GLN A 49 -10.53 11.88 -7.45
C GLN A 49 -9.68 10.94 -8.29
N HIS A 50 -8.68 11.46 -9.00
CA HIS A 50 -7.76 10.70 -9.82
C HIS A 50 -6.33 11.10 -9.48
N LEU A 51 -5.52 10.13 -9.09
CA LEU A 51 -4.13 10.32 -8.70
C LEU A 51 -3.33 9.09 -9.10
N VAL A 52 -2.13 9.30 -9.64
CA VAL A 52 -1.17 8.21 -9.86
C VAL A 52 0.09 8.55 -9.08
N TYR A 53 0.50 7.64 -8.22
CA TYR A 53 1.79 7.67 -7.54
C TYR A 53 2.74 6.75 -8.30
N VAL A 54 3.89 7.27 -8.70
CA VAL A 54 4.98 6.50 -9.32
C VAL A 54 6.23 6.73 -8.49
N THR A 55 6.84 5.64 -8.04
CA THR A 55 8.14 5.68 -7.36
C THR A 55 9.18 4.98 -8.20
N LEU A 56 10.32 5.67 -8.35
CA LEU A 56 11.52 5.19 -9.02
C LEU A 56 12.64 5.13 -7.98
N SER A 57 13.01 3.92 -7.58
CA SER A 57 14.10 3.67 -6.64
C SER A 57 14.90 2.45 -7.12
N THR A 58 15.15 1.45 -6.27
CA THR A 58 15.75 0.18 -6.67
C THR A 58 14.95 -0.55 -7.76
N GLY A 59 13.66 -0.22 -7.90
CA GLY A 59 12.78 -0.66 -8.99
C GLY A 59 11.71 0.40 -9.33
N LEU A 60 10.75 0.01 -10.17
CA LEU A 60 9.56 0.80 -10.52
C LEU A 60 8.37 0.28 -9.72
N GLY A 61 7.72 1.17 -8.95
CA GLY A 61 6.50 0.87 -8.21
C GLY A 61 5.44 1.94 -8.45
N GLY A 62 4.17 1.62 -8.22
CA GLY A 62 3.10 2.59 -8.35
C GLY A 62 1.81 2.20 -7.65
N GLY A 63 0.97 3.21 -7.41
CA GLY A 63 -0.37 3.08 -6.85
C GLY A 63 -1.29 4.13 -7.46
N ALA A 64 -2.60 3.88 -7.49
CA ALA A 64 -3.54 4.79 -8.12
C ALA A 64 -4.77 5.06 -7.26
N ILE A 65 -5.32 6.27 -7.36
CA ILE A 65 -6.68 6.60 -6.98
C ILE A 65 -7.48 6.78 -8.27
N VAL A 66 -8.61 6.10 -8.40
CA VAL A 66 -9.56 6.25 -9.51
C VAL A 66 -10.96 6.38 -8.93
N ASP A 67 -11.68 7.43 -9.33
CA ASP A 67 -13.00 7.78 -8.77
C ASP A 67 -12.99 7.84 -7.23
N GLY A 68 -11.89 8.33 -6.65
CA GLY A 68 -11.70 8.38 -5.21
C GLY A 68 -11.34 7.05 -4.52
N HIS A 69 -11.19 5.95 -5.24
CA HIS A 69 -10.86 4.63 -4.69
C HIS A 69 -9.41 4.23 -4.98
N SER A 70 -8.73 3.64 -4.00
CA SER A 70 -7.34 3.18 -4.14
C SER A 70 -7.23 1.81 -4.79
N TRP A 71 -6.26 1.67 -5.71
CA TRP A 71 -5.89 0.46 -6.42
C TRP A 71 -4.41 0.13 -6.22
#